data_AF-A0AA96GHM6-F1
#
_entry.id   AF-A0AA96GHM6-F1
#
_cell.length_a   1.000
_cell.length_b   1.000
_cell.length_c   1.000
_cell.angle_alpha   90.00
_cell.angle_beta   90.00
_cell.angle_gamma   90.00
#
_symmetry.space_group_name_H-M   'P 1'
#
loop_
_entity.id
_entity.type
_entity.pdbx_description
1 polymer ?
#
loop_
_entity_poly.entity_id
_entity_poly.type
_entity_poly.pdbx_seq_one_letter_code
_entity_poly.pdbx_strand_id
1 'polypeptide(L)'
;MTLVEESRERAIEAFWILNDIGGDLIGATRAFEYFETPNFKGGATDRVLRIFNRMADSFLFVTLAKWIEFYDRYHVLIPPDARPICESLRNELDKRGVREFRNTVIGHIWSKKHSRPLLPNEIEILARKITKGDSKEFLKWINDPNNNQLGETIVGTTEFVRDAIKRKWSLSEQELFLN
;
A
#
# COMPACT_ATOMS: atom_id res chain seq x y z
N MET A 1 -31.80 -0.18 -10.48
CA MET A 1 -30.48 -0.69 -10.85
C MET A 1 -30.58 -2.20 -10.94
N THR A 2 -30.12 -2.81 -12.01
CA THR A 2 -30.07 -4.28 -12.15
C THR A 2 -28.86 -4.84 -11.39
N LEU A 3 -28.89 -6.12 -10.99
CA LEU A 3 -27.74 -6.79 -10.35
C LEU A 3 -26.46 -6.72 -11.21
N VAL A 4 -26.61 -6.60 -12.53
CA VAL A 4 -25.50 -6.46 -13.48
C VAL A 4 -24.91 -5.04 -13.43
N GLU A 5 -25.75 -4.01 -13.33
CA GLU A 5 -25.32 -2.62 -13.15
C GLU A 5 -24.56 -2.44 -11.83
N GLU A 6 -25.11 -2.96 -10.72
CA GLU A 6 -24.45 -2.95 -9.41
C GLU A 6 -23.07 -3.64 -9.44
N SER A 7 -22.97 -4.76 -10.15
CA SER A 7 -21.71 -5.50 -10.26
C SER A 7 -20.66 -4.76 -11.10
N ARG A 8 -21.10 -4.00 -12.10
CA ARG A 8 -20.22 -3.21 -12.96
C ARG A 8 -19.71 -1.95 -12.24
N GLU A 9 -20.56 -1.24 -11.50
CA GLU A 9 -20.15 -0.08 -10.70
C GLU A 9 -19.05 -0.47 -9.70
N ARG A 10 -19.25 -1.58 -8.98
CA ARG A 10 -18.22 -2.11 -8.07
C ARG A 10 -16.90 -2.46 -8.78
N ALA A 11 -16.96 -2.86 -10.05
CA ALA A 11 -15.77 -3.12 -10.85
C ALA A 11 -15.04 -1.82 -11.23
N ILE A 12 -15.77 -0.74 -11.53
CA ILE A 12 -15.18 0.59 -11.75
C ILE A 12 -14.50 1.08 -10.47
N GLU A 13 -15.18 1.02 -9.33
CA GLU A 13 -14.63 1.41 -8.02
C GLU A 13 -13.32 0.66 -7.73
N ALA A 14 -13.33 -0.68 -7.89
CA ALA A 14 -12.16 -1.51 -7.69
C ALA A 14 -11.01 -1.16 -8.65
N PHE A 15 -11.32 -0.90 -9.93
CA PHE A 15 -10.34 -0.53 -10.94
C PHE A 15 -9.66 0.80 -10.61
N TRP A 16 -10.44 1.82 -10.24
CA TRP A 16 -9.93 3.12 -9.80
C TRP A 16 -9.10 3.01 -8.51
N ILE A 17 -9.61 2.36 -7.47
CA ILE A 17 -8.89 2.19 -6.19
C ILE A 17 -7.54 1.50 -6.40
N LEU A 18 -7.48 0.45 -7.21
CA LEU A 18 -6.23 -0.24 -7.50
C LEU A 18 -5.25 0.63 -8.29
N ASN A 19 -5.75 1.48 -9.19
CA ASN A 19 -4.91 2.43 -9.91
C ASN A 19 -4.26 3.44 -8.94
N ASP A 20 -5.04 4.03 -8.04
CA ASP A 20 -4.54 4.96 -7.04
C ASP A 20 -3.56 4.29 -6.08
N ILE A 21 -3.88 3.08 -5.59
CA ILE A 21 -2.97 2.32 -4.73
C ILE A 21 -1.65 2.02 -5.47
N GLY A 22 -1.70 1.58 -6.73
CA GLY A 22 -0.51 1.33 -7.53
C GLY A 22 0.36 2.57 -7.68
N GLY A 23 -0.26 3.70 -8.02
CA GLY A 23 0.41 5.00 -8.13
C GLY A 23 1.04 5.45 -6.80
N ASP A 24 0.31 5.32 -5.70
CA ASP A 24 0.76 5.66 -4.35
C ASP A 24 1.98 4.80 -3.94
N LEU A 25 1.96 3.49 -4.20
CA LEU A 25 3.08 2.59 -3.87
C LEU A 25 4.34 2.92 -4.70
N ILE A 26 4.18 3.19 -5.99
CA ILE A 26 5.29 3.59 -6.87
C ILE A 26 5.84 4.94 -6.40
N GLY A 27 4.98 5.94 -6.18
CA GLY A 27 5.37 7.27 -5.74
C GLY A 27 6.11 7.24 -4.40
N ALA A 28 5.62 6.47 -3.44
CA ALA A 28 6.25 6.30 -2.12
C ALA A 28 7.65 5.69 -2.23
N THR A 29 7.81 4.61 -2.99
CA THR A 29 9.10 3.93 -3.16
C THR A 29 10.12 4.81 -3.90
N ARG A 30 9.68 5.56 -4.92
CA ARG A 30 10.53 6.56 -5.60
C ARG A 30 10.93 7.73 -4.69
N ALA A 31 10.07 8.16 -3.78
CA ALA A 31 10.42 9.19 -2.80
C ALA A 31 11.56 8.73 -1.90
N PHE A 32 11.55 7.48 -1.43
CA PHE A 32 12.66 6.90 -0.68
C PHE A 32 13.96 6.89 -1.48
N GLU A 33 13.92 6.42 -2.73
CA GLU A 33 15.09 6.45 -3.61
C GLU A 33 15.67 7.86 -3.77
N TYR A 34 14.80 8.87 -3.91
CA TYR A 34 15.19 10.26 -4.00
C TYR A 34 15.85 10.78 -2.71
N PHE A 35 15.29 10.47 -1.54
CA PHE A 35 15.85 10.88 -0.26
C PHE A 35 17.21 10.24 0.03
N GLU A 36 17.48 9.09 -0.59
CA GLU A 36 18.77 8.41 -0.49
C GLU A 36 19.87 9.02 -1.38
N THR A 37 19.53 9.93 -2.31
CA THR A 37 20.51 10.54 -3.22
C THR A 37 21.51 11.47 -2.50
N PRO A 38 22.76 11.58 -3.00
CA PRO A 38 23.74 12.52 -2.45
C PRO A 38 23.26 13.97 -2.48
N ASN A 39 22.51 14.36 -3.51
CA ASN A 39 21.97 15.71 -3.65
C ASN A 39 21.00 16.07 -2.52
N PHE A 40 20.10 15.15 -2.18
CA PHE A 40 19.17 15.36 -1.08
C PHE A 40 19.88 15.34 0.28
N LYS A 41 20.72 14.32 0.51
CA LYS A 41 21.45 14.16 1.79
C LYS A 41 22.44 15.29 2.06
N GLY A 42 23.13 15.78 1.04
CA GLY A 42 24.11 16.86 1.17
C GLY A 42 23.51 18.20 1.62
N GLY A 43 22.20 18.40 1.42
CA GLY A 43 21.48 19.59 1.86
C GLY A 43 20.61 19.40 3.11
N ALA A 44 20.50 18.19 3.65
CA ALA A 44 19.57 17.85 4.72
C ALA A 44 20.28 17.63 6.06
N THR A 45 19.69 18.15 7.15
CA THR A 45 20.11 17.77 8.51
C THR A 45 19.53 16.39 8.88
N ASP A 46 20.12 15.72 9.87
CA ASP A 46 19.59 14.43 10.37
C ASP A 46 18.12 14.53 10.81
N ARG A 47 17.71 15.68 11.35
CA ARG A 47 16.31 15.92 11.73
C ARG A 47 15.41 15.93 10.51
N VAL A 48 15.84 16.57 9.43
CA VAL A 48 15.12 16.62 8.16
C VAL A 48 15.00 15.21 7.58
N LEU A 49 16.11 14.47 7.48
CA LEU A 49 16.12 13.09 6.99
C LEU A 49 15.14 12.19 7.75
N ARG A 50 15.12 12.26 9.09
CA ARG A 50 14.17 11.48 9.91
C ARG A 50 12.71 11.84 9.64
N ILE A 51 12.39 13.11 9.43
CA ILE A 51 11.02 13.56 9.15
C ILE A 51 10.56 13.05 7.78
N PHE A 52 11.42 13.16 6.77
CA PHE A 52 11.11 12.69 5.42
C PHE A 52 10.92 11.17 5.37
N ASN A 53 11.78 10.40 6.04
CA ASN A 53 11.60 8.95 6.16
C ASN A 53 10.29 8.60 6.86
N ARG A 54 9.98 9.26 7.99
CA ARG A 54 8.70 9.05 8.70
C ARG A 54 7.50 9.39 7.83
N MET A 55 7.58 10.46 7.04
CA MET A 55 6.52 10.87 6.12
C MET A 55 6.28 9.80 5.05
N ALA A 56 7.34 9.32 4.40
CA ALA A 56 7.24 8.29 3.37
C ALA A 56 6.79 6.93 3.94
N ASP A 57 7.31 6.52 5.11
CA ASP A 57 6.87 5.31 5.81
C ASP A 57 5.38 5.39 6.14
N SER A 58 4.93 6.52 6.69
CA SER A 58 3.52 6.71 7.07
C SER A 58 2.61 6.65 5.85
N PHE A 59 2.98 7.32 4.77
CA PHE A 59 2.24 7.29 3.51
C PHE A 59 2.15 5.87 2.96
N LEU A 60 3.28 5.18 2.88
CA LEU A 60 3.39 3.81 2.40
C LEU A 60 2.56 2.83 3.24
N PHE A 61 2.65 2.89 4.56
CA PHE A 61 1.90 2.00 5.45
C PHE A 61 0.39 2.27 5.41
N VAL A 62 -0.04 3.51 5.19
CA VAL A 62 -1.46 3.82 4.93
C VAL A 62 -1.90 3.20 3.62
N THR A 63 -1.12 3.33 2.56
CA THR A 63 -1.45 2.73 1.26
C THR A 63 -1.53 1.21 1.34
N LEU A 64 -0.65 0.57 2.09
CA LEU A 64 -0.73 -0.88 2.36
C LEU A 64 -1.98 -1.24 3.18
N ALA A 65 -2.38 -0.40 4.14
CA ALA A 65 -3.64 -0.61 4.87
C ALA A 65 -4.86 -0.49 3.93
N LYS A 66 -4.85 0.46 2.99
CA LYS A 66 -5.88 0.57 1.95
C LYS A 66 -5.90 -0.67 1.05
N TRP A 67 -4.75 -1.24 0.70
CA TRP A 67 -4.69 -2.48 -0.08
C TRP A 67 -5.37 -3.65 0.63
N ILE A 68 -5.14 -3.77 1.95
CA ILE A 68 -5.83 -4.75 2.77
C ILE A 68 -7.36 -4.52 2.77
N GLU A 69 -7.80 -3.28 2.92
CA GLU A 69 -9.23 -2.92 2.89
C GLU A 69 -9.86 -3.20 1.52
N PHE A 70 -9.12 -2.93 0.44
CA PHE A 70 -9.51 -3.31 -0.91
C PHE A 70 -9.76 -4.80 -1.00
N TYR A 71 -8.82 -5.64 -0.55
CA TYR A 71 -8.98 -7.10 -0.58
C TYR A 71 -10.25 -7.53 0.19
N ASP A 72 -10.39 -7.09 1.44
CA ASP A 72 -11.54 -7.46 2.28
C ASP A 72 -12.88 -7.13 1.59
N ARG A 73 -12.96 -6.01 0.86
CA ARG A 73 -14.20 -5.52 0.23
C ARG A 73 -14.44 -6.09 -1.17
N TYR A 74 -13.37 -6.29 -1.96
CA TYR A 74 -13.44 -6.54 -3.40
C TYR A 74 -12.82 -7.86 -3.86
N HIS A 75 -12.34 -8.75 -2.95
CA HIS A 75 -11.72 -10.03 -3.33
C HIS A 75 -12.58 -10.90 -4.27
N VAL A 76 -13.90 -10.76 -4.25
CA VAL A 76 -14.82 -11.46 -5.16
C VAL A 76 -14.65 -11.06 -6.63
N LEU A 77 -14.14 -9.86 -6.89
CA LEU A 77 -13.84 -9.35 -8.23
C LEU A 77 -12.47 -9.82 -8.74
N ILE A 78 -11.59 -10.28 -7.84
CA ILE A 78 -10.26 -10.79 -8.17
C ILE A 78 -10.41 -12.12 -8.94
N PRO A 79 -9.68 -12.29 -10.06
CA PRO A 79 -9.62 -13.55 -10.79
C PRO A 79 -9.30 -14.75 -9.90
N PRO A 80 -9.95 -15.91 -10.09
CA PRO A 80 -9.76 -17.08 -9.22
C PRO A 80 -8.30 -17.57 -9.11
N ASP A 81 -7.51 -17.43 -10.16
CA ASP A 81 -6.09 -17.78 -10.24
C ASP A 81 -5.18 -16.83 -9.43
N ALA A 82 -5.52 -15.55 -9.35
CA ALA A 82 -4.78 -14.57 -8.56
C ALA A 82 -5.22 -14.49 -7.09
N ARG A 83 -6.45 -14.94 -6.77
CA ARG A 83 -7.04 -14.78 -5.43
C ARG A 83 -6.19 -15.38 -4.30
N PRO A 84 -5.62 -16.60 -4.40
CA PRO A 84 -4.80 -17.16 -3.33
C PRO A 84 -3.53 -16.34 -3.06
N ILE A 85 -2.94 -15.75 -4.11
CA ILE A 85 -1.75 -14.89 -3.99
C ILE A 85 -2.13 -13.59 -3.27
N CYS A 86 -3.25 -12.97 -3.64
CA CYS A 86 -3.75 -11.78 -2.96
C CYS A 86 -4.14 -12.06 -1.50
N GLU A 87 -4.73 -13.22 -1.21
CA GLU A 87 -5.05 -13.63 0.15
C GLU A 87 -3.79 -13.77 1.01
N SER A 88 -2.76 -14.42 0.46
CA SER A 88 -1.45 -14.56 1.12
C SER A 88 -0.83 -13.19 1.42
N LEU A 89 -0.85 -12.28 0.45
CA LEU A 89 -0.37 -10.91 0.64
C LEU A 89 -1.17 -10.16 1.72
N ARG A 90 -2.50 -10.25 1.70
CA ARG A 90 -3.36 -9.64 2.74
C ARG A 90 -2.98 -10.13 4.13
N ASN A 91 -2.80 -11.44 4.27
CA ASN A 91 -2.45 -12.07 5.55
C ASN A 91 -1.04 -11.69 6.02
N GLU A 92 -0.08 -11.59 5.10
CA GLU A 92 1.27 -11.16 5.43
C GLU A 92 1.30 -9.69 5.88
N LEU A 93 0.55 -8.79 5.23
CA LEU A 93 0.44 -7.39 5.65
C LEU A 93 -0.22 -7.24 7.02
N ASP A 94 -1.25 -8.05 7.29
CA ASP A 94 -1.92 -8.09 8.60
C ASP A 94 -0.99 -8.60 9.71
N LYS A 95 -0.25 -9.68 9.44
CA LYS A 95 0.78 -10.24 10.33
C LYS A 95 1.88 -9.24 10.65
N ARG A 96 2.30 -8.46 9.65
CA ARG A 96 3.26 -7.35 9.77
C ARG A 96 2.73 -6.18 10.63
N GLY A 97 1.43 -6.13 10.92
CA GLY A 97 0.83 -5.11 11.79
C GLY A 97 0.51 -3.80 11.06
N VAL A 98 0.31 -3.84 9.74
CA VAL A 98 0.05 -2.63 8.94
C VAL A 98 -1.20 -1.87 9.42
N ARG A 99 -2.31 -2.57 9.72
CA ARG A 99 -3.52 -1.94 10.28
C ARG A 99 -3.28 -1.37 11.68
N GLU A 100 -2.55 -2.09 12.51
CA GLU A 100 -2.19 -1.66 13.86
C GLU A 100 -1.43 -0.34 13.80
N PHE A 101 -0.42 -0.23 12.94
CA PHE A 101 0.34 1.00 12.73
C PHE A 101 -0.57 2.14 12.25
N ARG A 102 -1.39 1.91 11.21
CA ARG A 102 -2.30 2.92 10.68
C ARG A 102 -3.21 3.47 11.77
N ASN A 103 -3.78 2.61 12.60
CA ASN A 103 -4.71 3.03 13.65
C ASN A 103 -4.00 3.74 14.81
N THR A 104 -2.88 3.21 15.28
CA THR A 104 -2.26 3.63 16.54
C THR A 104 -1.22 4.73 16.38
N VAL A 105 -0.58 4.85 15.22
CA VAL A 105 0.48 5.84 14.95
C VAL A 105 -0.05 7.00 14.11
N ILE A 106 -0.91 6.72 13.13
CA ILE A 106 -1.37 7.74 12.16
C ILE A 106 -2.75 8.28 12.54
N GLY A 107 -3.71 7.40 12.84
CA GLY A 107 -5.09 7.78 13.09
C GLY A 107 -5.36 8.39 14.46
N HIS A 108 -4.51 8.12 15.46
CA HIS A 108 -4.76 8.49 16.85
C HIS A 108 -3.51 9.04 17.54
N ILE A 109 -3.67 10.15 18.25
CA ILE A 109 -2.63 10.70 19.14
C ILE A 109 -2.53 9.88 20.43
N TRP A 110 -3.65 9.36 20.93
CA TRP A 110 -3.73 8.66 22.21
C TRP A 110 -3.85 7.15 22.03
N SER A 111 -2.91 6.39 22.57
CA SER A 111 -3.01 4.93 22.60
C SER A 111 -3.92 4.48 23.73
N LYS A 112 -5.04 3.82 23.39
CA LYS A 112 -5.92 3.19 24.39
C LYS A 112 -5.19 2.13 25.21
N LYS A 113 -4.31 1.35 24.59
CA LYS A 113 -3.53 0.28 25.24
C LYS A 113 -2.59 0.82 26.33
N HIS A 114 -1.92 1.93 26.04
CA HIS A 114 -0.94 2.51 26.96
C HIS A 114 -1.51 3.63 27.83
N SER A 115 -2.72 4.12 27.54
CA SER A 115 -3.34 5.27 28.20
C SER A 115 -2.44 6.51 28.18
N ARG A 116 -1.74 6.72 27.06
CA ARG A 116 -0.87 7.87 26.73
C ARG A 116 -0.54 7.86 25.24
N PRO A 117 0.08 8.90 24.66
CA PRO A 117 0.69 8.84 23.34
C PRO A 117 1.78 7.76 23.28
N LEU A 118 2.00 7.20 22.10
CA LEU A 118 3.12 6.29 21.85
C LEU A 118 4.44 7.05 21.93
N LEU A 119 5.44 6.40 22.52
CA LEU A 119 6.82 6.89 22.56
C LEU A 119 7.52 6.62 21.21
N PRO A 120 8.56 7.39 20.85
CA PRO A 120 9.27 7.21 19.59
C PRO A 120 9.79 5.77 19.35
N ASN A 121 10.31 5.11 20.39
CA ASN A 121 10.78 3.73 20.29
C ASN A 121 9.64 2.72 20.07
N GLU A 122 8.45 2.97 20.62
CA GLU A 122 7.27 2.13 20.38
C GLU A 122 6.80 2.24 18.93
N ILE A 123 6.85 3.45 18.35
CA ILE A 123 6.57 3.67 16.93
C ILE A 123 7.60 2.96 16.05
N GLU A 124 8.88 3.04 16.41
CA GLU A 124 9.96 2.36 15.69
C GLU A 124 9.79 0.84 15.70
N ILE A 125 9.40 0.24 16.84
CA ILE A 125 9.13 -1.20 16.93
C ILE A 125 8.02 -1.62 15.96
N LEU A 126 6.94 -0.83 15.86
CA LEU A 126 5.85 -1.12 14.92
C LEU A 126 6.31 -0.98 13.47
N ALA A 127 7.08 0.06 13.14
CA ALA A 127 7.64 0.24 11.80
C ALA A 127 8.59 -0.93 11.43
N ARG A 128 9.49 -1.32 12.33
CA ARG A 128 10.43 -2.44 12.14
C ARG A 128 9.70 -3.77 11.98
N LYS A 129 8.57 -3.98 12.66
CA LYS A 129 7.73 -5.18 12.45
C LYS A 129 7.21 -5.23 11.02
N ILE A 130 6.79 -4.09 10.46
CA ILE A 130 6.31 -4.00 9.08
C ILE A 130 7.43 -4.30 8.09
N THR A 131 8.61 -3.70 8.27
CA THR A 131 9.75 -3.88 7.37
C THR A 131 10.53 -5.18 7.63
N LYS A 132 10.19 -5.95 8.67
CA LYS A 132 11.00 -7.04 9.22
C LYS A 132 12.44 -6.62 9.55
N GLY A 133 12.66 -5.33 9.81
CA GLY A 133 13.97 -4.76 10.09
C GLY A 133 14.85 -4.50 8.87
N ASP A 134 14.40 -4.83 7.65
CA ASP A 134 15.12 -4.51 6.40
C ASP A 134 14.25 -3.62 5.51
N SER A 135 14.45 -2.30 5.62
CA SER A 135 13.73 -1.33 4.80
C SER A 135 14.05 -1.46 3.31
N LYS A 136 15.26 -1.89 2.93
CA LYS A 136 15.64 -1.96 1.51
C LYS A 136 14.97 -3.15 0.83
N GLU A 137 15.00 -4.31 1.47
CA GLU A 137 14.29 -5.50 0.99
C GLU A 137 12.77 -5.25 0.99
N PHE A 138 12.25 -4.58 2.01
CA PHE A 138 10.85 -4.21 2.07
C PHE A 138 10.42 -3.28 0.92
N LEU A 139 11.20 -2.25 0.61
CA LEU A 139 10.91 -1.34 -0.52
C LEU A 139 10.94 -2.07 -1.87
N LYS A 140 11.89 -3.01 -2.06
CA LYS A 140 11.91 -3.87 -3.25
C LYS A 140 10.70 -4.80 -3.35
N TRP A 141 10.28 -5.38 -2.22
CA TRP A 141 9.07 -6.21 -2.17
C TRP A 141 7.81 -5.41 -2.51
N ILE A 142 7.77 -4.12 -2.19
CA ILE A 142 6.68 -3.26 -2.63
C ILE A 142 6.75 -3.00 -4.13
N ASN A 143 7.89 -2.52 -4.61
CA ASN A 143 8.10 -2.09 -5.99
C ASN A 143 9.53 -2.42 -6.42
N ASP A 144 9.66 -3.36 -7.36
CA ASP A 144 10.91 -3.62 -8.07
C ASP A 144 10.65 -3.38 -9.56
N PRO A 145 11.07 -2.23 -10.11
CA PRO A 145 10.85 -1.92 -11.53
C PRO A 145 11.38 -2.98 -12.50
N ASN A 146 12.30 -3.86 -12.07
CA ASN A 146 12.83 -4.94 -12.89
C ASN A 146 12.10 -6.28 -12.70
N ASN A 147 11.22 -6.39 -11.70
CA ASN A 147 10.56 -7.64 -11.33
C ASN A 147 9.12 -7.46 -10.83
N ASN A 148 8.41 -6.43 -11.26
CA ASN A 148 7.00 -6.23 -10.90
C ASN A 148 6.12 -7.28 -11.58
N GLN A 149 5.87 -8.37 -10.86
CA GLN A 149 5.04 -9.50 -11.30
C GLN A 149 4.07 -9.91 -10.19
N LEU A 150 3.00 -10.61 -10.57
CA LEU A 150 2.03 -11.16 -9.62
C LEU A 150 2.73 -12.08 -8.60
N GLY A 151 2.57 -11.79 -7.31
CA GLY A 151 3.16 -12.56 -6.22
C GLY A 151 4.60 -12.19 -5.85
N GLU A 152 5.33 -11.54 -6.75
CA GLU A 152 6.71 -11.09 -6.51
C GLU A 152 6.74 -9.73 -5.81
N THR A 153 5.94 -8.78 -6.30
CA THR A 153 5.83 -7.45 -5.70
C THR A 153 4.38 -7.03 -5.46
N ILE A 154 4.18 -6.09 -4.54
CA ILE A 154 2.86 -5.53 -4.24
C ILE A 154 2.35 -4.72 -5.43
N VAL A 155 3.21 -3.92 -6.08
CA VAL A 155 2.87 -3.19 -7.31
C VAL A 155 2.48 -4.17 -8.42
N GLY A 156 3.28 -5.19 -8.71
CA GLY A 156 2.98 -6.17 -9.76
C GLY A 156 1.68 -6.94 -9.49
N THR A 157 1.42 -7.29 -8.24
CA THR A 157 0.13 -7.89 -7.83
C THR A 157 -1.04 -6.92 -8.03
N THR A 158 -0.87 -5.65 -7.68
CA THR A 158 -1.90 -4.60 -7.82
C THR A 158 -2.23 -4.33 -9.28
N GLU A 159 -1.22 -4.16 -10.13
CA GLU A 159 -1.36 -3.94 -11.57
C GLU A 159 -2.02 -5.14 -12.26
N PHE A 160 -1.58 -6.36 -11.94
CA PHE A 160 -2.18 -7.58 -12.50
C PHE A 160 -3.68 -7.64 -12.21
N VAL A 161 -4.09 -7.42 -10.96
CA VAL A 161 -5.50 -7.47 -10.55
C VAL A 161 -6.29 -6.35 -11.21
N ARG A 162 -5.75 -5.12 -11.24
CA ARG A 162 -6.35 -3.96 -11.91
C ARG A 162 -6.65 -4.26 -13.37
N ASP A 163 -5.64 -4.75 -14.09
CA ASP A 163 -5.73 -5.00 -15.53
C ASP A 163 -6.63 -6.20 -15.84
N ALA A 164 -6.70 -7.20 -14.94
CA ALA A 164 -7.63 -8.31 -15.06
C ALA A 164 -9.09 -7.87 -14.86
N ILE A 165 -9.36 -7.00 -13.87
CA ILE A 165 -10.70 -6.41 -13.67
C ILE A 165 -11.09 -5.58 -14.90
N LYS A 166 -10.19 -4.71 -15.37
CA LYS A 166 -10.39 -3.90 -16.58
C LYS A 166 -10.79 -4.77 -17.77
N ARG A 167 -10.02 -5.83 -18.05
CA ARG A 167 -10.31 -6.75 -19.17
C ARG A 167 -11.64 -7.48 -19.00
N LYS A 168 -11.94 -7.98 -17.81
CA LYS A 168 -13.17 -8.74 -17.54
C LYS A 168 -14.44 -7.91 -17.76
N TRP A 169 -14.38 -6.62 -17.42
CA TRP A 169 -15.52 -5.71 -17.48
C TRP A 169 -15.47 -4.73 -18.67
N SER A 170 -14.50 -4.91 -19.56
CA SER A 170 -14.26 -4.04 -20.73
C SER A 170 -14.18 -2.56 -20.35
N LEU A 171 -13.47 -2.27 -19.25
CA LEU A 171 -13.31 -0.90 -18.75
C LEU A 171 -12.28 -0.12 -19.59
N SER A 172 -12.51 1.17 -19.73
CA SER A 172 -11.64 2.13 -20.42
C SER A 172 -10.85 2.98 -19.41
N GLU A 173 -9.75 3.59 -19.88
CA GLU A 173 -8.98 4.53 -19.05
C GLU A 173 -9.77 5.77 -18.64
N GLN A 174 -10.82 6.14 -19.40
CA GLN A 174 -11.67 7.28 -19.05
C GLN A 174 -12.39 7.05 -17.72
N GLU A 175 -12.65 5.79 -17.35
CA GLU A 175 -13.30 5.43 -16.10
C GLU A 175 -12.40 5.63 -14.87
N LEU A 176 -11.10 5.87 -15.04
CA LEU A 176 -10.23 6.30 -13.94
C LEU A 176 -10.47 7.75 -13.50
N PHE A 177 -11.15 8.54 -14.33
CA PHE A 177 -11.34 9.98 -14.13
C PHE A 177 -12.81 10.38 -13.95
N LEU A 178 -13.70 9.40 -13.81
CA LEU A 178 -15.11 9.65 -13.55
C LEU A 178 -15.29 10.05 -12.08
N ASN A 179 -15.52 11.34 -11.86
CA ASN A 179 -16.00 11.91 -10.60
C ASN A 179 -17.52 11.89 -10.56
#